data_AF-A0A0K9G4A3-F1
#
_entry.id   AF-A0A0K9G4A3-F1
#
_cell.length_a   1.000
_cell.length_b   1.000
_cell.length_c   1.000
_cell.angle_alpha   90.00
_cell.angle_beta   90.00
_cell.angle_gamma   90.00
#
_symmetry.space_group_name_H-M   'P 1'
#
loop_
_entity.id
_entity.type
_entity.pdbx_description
1 polymer ?
#
loop_
_entity_poly.entity_id
_entity_poly.type
_entity_poly.pdbx_seq_one_letter_code
_entity_poly.pdbx_strand_id
1 'polypeptide(L)'
;MARGGNKLKYQVEKSIKKINYIGISKKGLRDSGEQTGIHSTDQIKHALSVSQNFAKWAKQEGIKDLFQLKRAHYRDYIAYMQDTGVSNGHLINIETNLRILAKGMAKISQEKGQKPRDWVPKTRLIDSKSRKKPENRSYSSEQIKSFREKLSDNAKIGADLQQAFGLRLREAANTKVAHIREKEGKLYWVATQDKTAIHSAHGVTKASRPRESLCHPEFETRIHELIQGKSPNEYVSQIKYNSLKSAYNRSGIEGSHSFRHTYAREMLTKDLRIRGIEQSGRNMIQRMLENREKGYRRDRLVRREERPIYQAVNQVIDKIHAYLGHGKGRIDLCEVYMKGI
;
A
#
# COMPACT_ATOMS: atom_id res chain seq x y z
N MET A 1 -24.15 38.47 -20.23
CA MET A 1 -24.34 37.31 -19.32
C MET A 1 -22.99 36.67 -19.02
N ALA A 2 -22.44 36.88 -17.82
CA ALA A 2 -21.13 36.36 -17.44
C ALA A 2 -21.21 34.86 -17.13
N ARG A 3 -20.45 34.03 -17.86
CA ARG A 3 -20.22 32.60 -17.54
C ARG A 3 -19.39 32.51 -16.25
N GLY A 4 -20.05 32.62 -15.09
CA GLY A 4 -19.45 32.56 -13.77
C GLY A 4 -18.98 31.15 -13.40
N GLY A 5 -17.87 30.68 -13.99
CA GLY A 5 -17.22 29.45 -13.59
C GLY A 5 -16.80 29.48 -12.11
N ASN A 6 -16.85 28.34 -11.43
CA ASN A 6 -16.45 28.21 -10.03
C ASN A 6 -14.95 28.51 -9.86
N LYS A 7 -14.60 29.78 -9.60
CA LYS A 7 -13.24 30.32 -9.53
C LYS A 7 -12.31 29.48 -8.65
N LEU A 8 -12.77 29.05 -7.48
CA LEU A 8 -11.96 28.26 -6.55
C LEU A 8 -11.65 26.85 -7.10
N LYS A 9 -12.63 26.20 -7.72
CA LYS A 9 -12.42 24.89 -8.36
C LYS A 9 -11.35 24.98 -9.45
N TYR A 10 -11.42 26.01 -10.28
CA TYR A 10 -10.41 26.27 -11.31
C TYR A 10 -9.02 26.51 -10.70
N GLN A 11 -8.92 27.28 -9.60
CA GLN A 11 -7.66 27.49 -8.90
C GLN A 11 -7.09 26.18 -8.34
N VAL A 12 -7.92 25.30 -7.75
CA VAL A 12 -7.50 23.96 -7.31
C VAL A 12 -6.91 23.16 -8.47
N GLU A 13 -7.63 23.04 -9.58
CA GLU A 13 -7.20 22.26 -10.75
C GLU A 13 -5.87 22.78 -11.31
N LYS A 14 -5.75 24.11 -11.43
CA LYS A 14 -4.51 24.75 -11.90
C LYS A 14 -3.34 24.48 -10.96
N SER A 15 -3.55 24.58 -9.64
CA SER A 15 -2.53 24.29 -8.63
C SER A 15 -2.08 22.84 -8.68
N ILE A 16 -3.00 21.88 -8.74
CA ILE A 16 -2.67 20.46 -8.80
C ILE A 16 -1.93 20.10 -10.10
N LYS A 17 -2.35 20.67 -11.24
CA LYS A 17 -1.67 20.45 -12.54
C LYS A 17 -0.21 20.90 -12.53
N LYS A 18 0.12 21.98 -11.81
CA LYS A 18 1.48 22.54 -11.75
C LYS A 18 2.52 21.64 -11.09
N ILE A 19 2.06 20.71 -10.27
CA ILE A 19 2.90 19.73 -9.57
C ILE A 19 2.61 18.30 -10.04
N ASN A 20 2.06 18.15 -11.25
CA ASN A 20 1.94 16.86 -11.90
C ASN A 20 3.29 16.47 -12.53
N TYR A 21 3.91 15.44 -11.97
CA TYR A 21 5.20 14.89 -12.37
C TYR A 21 5.06 13.40 -12.74
N ILE A 22 3.90 12.97 -13.23
CA ILE A 22 3.73 11.63 -13.79
C ILE A 22 4.73 11.44 -14.94
N GLY A 23 5.44 10.30 -14.93
CA GLY A 23 6.52 10.02 -15.89
C GLY A 23 7.90 10.53 -15.47
N ILE A 24 7.98 11.41 -14.47
CA ILE A 24 9.25 11.96 -13.96
C ILE A 24 9.68 11.22 -12.69
N SER A 25 10.97 10.88 -12.59
CA SER A 25 11.54 10.16 -11.46
C SER A 25 11.58 11.02 -10.19
N LYS A 26 11.04 10.50 -9.08
CA LYS A 26 11.20 11.10 -7.74
C LYS A 26 12.65 11.19 -7.29
N LYS A 27 13.53 10.30 -7.79
CA LYS A 27 14.96 10.37 -7.49
C LYS A 27 15.57 11.55 -8.24
N GLY A 28 15.32 11.67 -9.54
CA GLY A 28 15.81 12.78 -10.36
C GLY A 28 15.44 14.16 -9.80
N LEU A 29 14.19 14.36 -9.37
CA LEU A 29 13.76 15.62 -8.74
C LEU A 29 14.47 15.90 -7.41
N ARG A 30 14.79 14.86 -6.63
CA ARG A 30 15.51 15.05 -5.36
C ARG A 30 16.98 15.39 -5.61
N ASP A 31 17.59 14.72 -6.59
CA ASP A 31 18.97 14.94 -6.97
C ASP A 31 19.16 16.35 -7.57
N SER A 32 18.13 16.93 -8.20
CA SER A 32 18.12 18.33 -8.67
C SER A 32 17.70 19.37 -7.62
N GLY A 33 17.50 18.96 -6.36
CA GLY A 33 17.05 19.85 -5.29
C GLY A 33 15.61 20.36 -5.42
N GLU A 34 14.83 19.85 -6.38
CA GLU A 34 13.45 20.25 -6.58
C GLU A 34 12.49 19.60 -5.57
N GLN A 35 11.46 20.35 -5.19
CA GLN A 35 10.39 19.79 -4.38
C GLN A 35 9.54 18.81 -5.20
N THR A 36 9.44 17.57 -4.69
CA THR A 36 8.57 16.55 -5.29
C THR A 36 7.08 16.95 -5.27
N GLY A 37 6.34 16.45 -6.27
CA GLY A 37 4.89 16.61 -6.40
C GLY A 37 4.14 15.28 -6.56
N ILE A 38 3.18 15.23 -7.47
CA ILE A 38 2.29 14.09 -7.70
C ILE A 38 2.86 13.21 -8.83
N HIS A 39 2.94 11.90 -8.60
CA HIS A 39 3.52 10.93 -9.56
C HIS A 39 2.58 9.78 -9.92
N SER A 40 1.30 9.85 -9.55
CA SER A 40 0.30 8.86 -9.98
C SER A 40 -1.05 9.52 -10.24
N THR A 41 -1.79 8.95 -11.19
CA THR A 41 -3.14 9.38 -11.55
C THR A 41 -4.10 9.25 -10.36
N ASP A 42 -3.98 8.20 -9.56
CA ASP A 42 -4.78 8.03 -8.34
C ASP A 42 -4.50 9.13 -7.31
N GLN A 43 -3.23 9.54 -7.15
CA GLN A 43 -2.89 10.64 -6.25
C GLN A 43 -3.45 11.98 -6.77
N ILE A 44 -3.51 12.20 -8.09
CA ILE A 44 -4.21 13.37 -8.66
C ILE A 44 -5.70 13.34 -8.29
N LYS A 45 -6.38 12.19 -8.49
CA LYS A 45 -7.80 12.04 -8.17
C LYS A 45 -8.09 12.36 -6.70
N HIS A 46 -7.28 11.81 -5.79
CA HIS A 46 -7.43 12.07 -4.35
C HIS A 46 -7.12 13.54 -4.00
N ALA A 47 -6.06 14.11 -4.55
CA ALA A 47 -5.69 15.50 -4.31
C ALA A 47 -6.79 16.45 -4.80
N LEU A 48 -7.33 16.24 -6.00
CA LEU A 48 -8.45 17.01 -6.53
C LEU A 48 -9.69 16.88 -5.67
N SER A 49 -10.11 15.65 -5.33
CA SER A 49 -11.30 15.42 -4.53
C SER A 49 -11.23 16.12 -3.17
N VAL A 50 -10.13 15.92 -2.41
CA VAL A 50 -9.96 16.57 -1.10
C VAL A 50 -9.88 18.09 -1.25
N SER A 51 -9.11 18.58 -2.22
CA SER A 51 -8.91 20.03 -2.41
C SER A 51 -10.17 20.74 -2.87
N GLN A 52 -11.01 20.08 -3.68
CA GLN A 52 -12.30 20.62 -4.10
C GLN A 52 -13.31 20.63 -2.95
N ASN A 53 -13.33 19.60 -2.10
CA ASN A 53 -14.15 19.60 -0.88
C ASN A 53 -13.72 20.72 0.07
N PHE A 54 -12.41 20.88 0.28
CA PHE A 54 -11.87 21.99 1.07
C PHE A 54 -12.21 23.36 0.46
N ALA A 55 -12.07 23.52 -0.85
CA ALA A 55 -12.43 24.78 -1.52
C ALA A 55 -13.94 25.08 -1.43
N LYS A 56 -14.79 24.05 -1.43
CA LYS A 56 -16.24 24.19 -1.21
C LYS A 56 -16.53 24.66 0.21
N TRP A 57 -15.88 24.06 1.21
CA TRP A 57 -15.98 24.49 2.60
C TRP A 57 -15.44 25.91 2.79
N ALA A 58 -14.26 26.23 2.27
CA ALA A 58 -13.66 27.56 2.38
C ALA A 58 -14.54 28.64 1.74
N LYS A 59 -15.27 28.32 0.67
CA LYS A 59 -16.27 29.22 0.08
C LYS A 59 -17.40 29.56 1.06
N GLN A 60 -17.84 28.59 1.86
CA GLN A 60 -18.86 28.81 2.90
C GLN A 60 -18.32 29.72 4.00
N GLU A 61 -17.02 29.62 4.31
CA GLU A 61 -16.28 30.53 5.18
C GLU A 61 -15.95 31.90 4.54
N GLY A 62 -16.60 32.25 3.42
CA GLY A 62 -16.43 33.54 2.76
C GLY A 62 -15.18 33.71 1.91
N ILE A 63 -14.37 32.67 1.71
CA ILE A 63 -13.18 32.73 0.85
C ILE A 63 -13.58 32.78 -0.62
N LYS A 64 -13.18 33.86 -1.31
CA LYS A 64 -13.45 34.07 -2.75
C LYS A 64 -12.24 33.73 -3.63
N ASP A 65 -11.07 33.58 -3.01
CA ASP A 65 -9.81 33.29 -3.67
C ASP A 65 -8.91 32.41 -2.79
N LEU A 66 -8.38 31.29 -3.32
CA LEU A 66 -7.48 30.42 -2.55
C LEU A 66 -6.24 31.16 -2.04
N PHE A 67 -5.79 32.23 -2.70
CA PHE A 67 -4.65 33.01 -2.24
C PHE A 67 -4.95 33.87 -0.99
N GLN A 68 -6.22 33.94 -0.56
CA GLN A 68 -6.63 34.54 0.73
C GLN A 68 -6.48 33.58 1.92
N LEU A 69 -6.19 32.30 1.68
CA LEU A 69 -6.10 31.30 2.73
C LEU A 69 -5.09 31.69 3.82
N LYS A 70 -5.41 31.33 5.07
CA LYS A 70 -4.62 31.56 6.27
C LYS A 70 -4.46 30.22 7.01
N ARG A 71 -3.50 30.16 7.94
CA ARG A 71 -3.31 28.99 8.80
C ARG A 71 -4.54 28.65 9.65
N ALA A 72 -5.40 29.64 9.96
CA ALA A 72 -6.69 29.43 10.63
C ALA A 72 -7.59 28.50 9.82
N HIS A 73 -7.89 28.83 8.55
CA HIS A 73 -8.75 28.00 7.69
C HIS A 73 -8.26 26.55 7.55
N TYR A 74 -6.94 26.35 7.58
CA TYR A 74 -6.36 25.00 7.59
C TYR A 74 -6.70 24.23 8.88
N ARG A 75 -6.55 24.87 10.05
CA ARG A 75 -6.89 24.29 11.35
C ARG A 75 -8.40 24.05 11.47
N ASP A 76 -9.19 25.05 11.11
CA ASP A 76 -10.65 25.02 11.23
C ASP A 76 -11.25 23.94 10.34
N TYR A 77 -10.74 23.74 9.12
CA TYR A 77 -11.20 22.64 8.28
C TYR A 77 -10.83 21.27 8.84
N ILE A 78 -9.64 21.12 9.43
CA ILE A 78 -9.25 19.86 10.06
C ILE A 78 -10.14 19.56 11.27
N ALA A 79 -10.44 20.58 12.09
CA ALA A 79 -11.38 20.47 13.21
C ALA A 79 -12.79 20.11 12.72
N TYR A 80 -13.31 20.82 11.72
CA TYR A 80 -14.58 20.52 11.07
C TYR A 80 -14.65 19.05 10.59
N MET A 81 -13.62 18.56 9.90
CA MET A 81 -13.59 17.18 9.44
C MET A 81 -13.53 16.18 10.60
N GLN A 82 -12.86 16.53 11.69
CA GLN A 82 -12.84 15.72 12.91
C GLN A 82 -14.23 15.65 13.56
N ASP A 83 -14.93 16.79 13.65
CA ASP A 83 -16.28 16.89 14.20
C ASP A 83 -17.31 16.12 13.36
N THR A 84 -17.10 16.02 12.04
CA THR A 84 -17.92 15.16 11.16
C THR A 84 -17.66 13.65 11.32
N GLY A 85 -16.82 13.24 12.28
CA GLY A 85 -16.55 11.84 12.59
C GLY A 85 -15.57 11.15 11.64
N VAL A 86 -14.76 11.91 10.89
CA VAL A 86 -13.76 11.31 10.00
C VAL A 86 -12.62 10.68 10.79
N SER A 87 -12.32 9.41 10.49
CA SER A 87 -11.22 8.69 11.14
C SER A 87 -9.86 9.41 11.03
N ASN A 88 -8.99 9.23 12.04
CA ASN A 88 -7.62 9.77 12.03
C ASN A 88 -6.83 9.42 10.76
N GLY A 89 -7.00 8.21 10.24
CA GLY A 89 -6.35 7.79 9.00
C GLY A 89 -6.76 8.65 7.81
N HIS A 90 -8.05 8.99 7.72
CA HIS A 90 -8.58 9.86 6.68
C HIS A 90 -8.22 11.34 6.93
N LEU A 91 -8.18 11.82 8.19
CA LEU A 91 -7.67 13.17 8.51
C LEU A 91 -6.20 13.35 8.06
N ILE A 92 -5.34 12.35 8.26
CA ILE A 92 -3.95 12.39 7.75
C ILE A 92 -3.91 12.47 6.22
N ASN A 93 -4.83 11.78 5.54
CA ASN A 93 -4.93 11.85 4.08
C ASN A 93 -5.43 13.23 3.63
N ILE A 94 -6.38 13.83 4.35
CA ILE A 94 -6.87 15.18 4.08
C ILE A 94 -5.71 16.17 4.20
N GLU A 95 -5.03 16.20 5.36
CA GLU A 95 -3.87 17.07 5.61
C GLU A 95 -2.76 16.85 4.55
N THR A 96 -2.51 15.61 4.14
CA THR A 96 -1.53 15.33 3.07
C THR A 96 -1.92 15.99 1.75
N ASN A 97 -3.19 15.93 1.36
CA ASN A 97 -3.66 16.52 0.11
C ASN A 97 -3.76 18.06 0.19
N LEU A 98 -4.07 18.64 1.35
CA LEU A 98 -4.01 20.10 1.54
C LEU A 98 -2.58 20.64 1.39
N ARG A 99 -1.59 19.92 1.89
CA ARG A 99 -0.16 20.27 1.68
C ARG A 99 0.25 20.16 0.21
N ILE A 100 -0.30 19.18 -0.52
CA ILE A 100 -0.11 19.07 -1.97
C ILE A 100 -0.72 20.28 -2.69
N LEU A 101 -1.93 20.70 -2.32
CA LEU A 101 -2.55 21.92 -2.84
C LEU A 101 -1.67 23.15 -2.58
N ALA A 102 -1.19 23.32 -1.35
CA ALA A 102 -0.32 24.44 -0.98
C ALA A 102 0.97 24.50 -1.82
N LYS A 103 1.61 23.34 -2.09
CA LYS A 103 2.76 23.26 -3.01
C LYS A 103 2.41 23.74 -4.42
N GLY A 104 1.26 23.31 -4.95
CA GLY A 104 0.78 23.74 -6.26
C GLY A 104 0.54 25.26 -6.33
N MET A 105 -0.06 25.83 -5.29
CA MET A 105 -0.26 27.28 -5.16
C MET A 105 1.06 28.05 -5.04
N ALA A 106 2.03 27.51 -4.29
CA ALA A 106 3.35 28.11 -4.16
C ALA A 106 4.06 28.20 -5.52
N LYS A 107 4.03 27.14 -6.33
CA LYS A 107 4.61 27.15 -7.68
C LYS A 107 3.97 28.19 -8.59
N ILE A 108 2.64 28.34 -8.54
CA ILE A 108 1.93 29.41 -9.28
C ILE A 108 2.38 30.80 -8.82
N SER A 109 2.59 31.00 -7.51
CA SER A 109 3.05 32.29 -6.99
C SER A 109 4.45 32.62 -7.50
N GLN A 110 5.37 31.65 -7.41
CA GLN A 110 6.75 31.78 -7.89
C GLN A 110 6.82 32.13 -9.37
N GLU A 111 6.06 31.43 -10.23
CA GLU A 111 5.99 31.70 -11.67
C GLU A 111 5.46 33.11 -11.99
N LYS A 112 4.71 33.73 -11.07
CA LYS A 112 4.22 35.11 -11.19
C LYS A 112 5.13 36.15 -10.55
N GLY A 113 6.31 35.75 -10.05
CA GLY A 113 7.19 36.63 -9.28
C GLY A 113 6.63 37.03 -7.91
N GLN A 114 5.66 36.28 -7.39
CA GLN A 114 5.00 36.57 -6.11
C GLN A 114 5.50 35.64 -5.00
N LYS A 115 5.55 36.16 -3.77
CA LYS A 115 5.91 35.37 -2.59
C LYS A 115 4.87 34.25 -2.36
N PRO A 116 5.30 32.99 -2.17
CA PRO A 116 4.39 31.90 -1.83
C PRO A 116 3.55 32.19 -0.60
N ARG A 117 2.27 31.80 -0.64
CA ARG A 117 1.38 31.92 0.51
C ARG A 117 1.63 30.78 1.50
N ASP A 118 1.99 31.14 2.73
CA ASP A 118 2.16 30.19 3.83
C ASP A 118 0.85 30.04 4.63
N TRP A 119 -0.03 29.14 4.17
CA TRP A 119 -1.30 28.84 4.83
C TRP A 119 -1.36 27.44 5.44
N VAL A 120 -0.32 26.62 5.27
CA VAL A 120 -0.19 25.29 5.89
C VAL A 120 0.96 25.29 6.90
N PRO A 121 0.78 24.78 8.13
CA PRO A 121 1.84 24.78 9.12
C PRO A 121 3.02 23.88 8.72
N LYS A 122 4.24 24.22 9.18
CA LYS A 122 5.44 23.41 8.96
C LYS A 122 5.27 21.99 9.51
N THR A 123 4.83 21.88 10.76
CA THR A 123 4.51 20.62 11.42
C THR A 123 3.08 20.17 11.10
N ARG A 124 2.85 18.86 11.13
CA ARG A 124 1.51 18.29 10.96
C ARG A 124 0.65 18.53 12.19
N LEU A 125 -0.64 18.78 11.97
CA LEU A 125 -1.61 18.89 13.07
C LEU A 125 -2.01 17.50 13.55
N ILE A 126 -2.16 16.55 12.63
CA ILE A 126 -2.51 15.18 12.97
C ILE A 126 -1.24 14.37 13.17
N ASP A 127 -1.01 13.90 14.40
CA ASP A 127 0.10 13.02 14.67
C ASP A 127 -0.08 11.67 13.94
N SER A 128 0.83 11.38 13.02
CA SER A 128 0.85 10.09 12.33
C SER A 128 1.02 8.89 13.28
N LYS A 129 1.56 9.09 14.49
CA LYS A 129 1.69 8.06 15.53
C LYS A 129 0.37 7.78 16.25
N SER A 130 -0.62 8.67 16.14
CA SER A 130 -1.98 8.43 16.65
C SER A 130 -2.79 7.41 15.82
N ARG A 131 -2.20 6.86 14.74
CA ARG A 131 -2.80 5.76 14.00
C ARG A 131 -2.94 4.54 14.91
N LYS A 132 -4.07 3.84 14.78
CA LYS A 132 -4.28 2.53 15.41
C LYS A 132 -3.07 1.64 15.10
N LYS A 133 -2.47 1.05 16.14
CA LYS A 133 -1.34 0.13 15.99
C LYS A 133 -1.76 -1.04 15.08
N PRO A 134 -0.83 -1.62 14.31
CA PRO A 134 -1.13 -2.82 13.54
C PRO A 134 -1.62 -3.94 14.46
N GLU A 135 -2.75 -4.53 14.09
CA GLU A 135 -3.33 -5.72 14.72
C GLU A 135 -3.21 -6.93 13.79
N ASN A 136 -3.42 -8.12 14.35
CA ASN A 136 -3.50 -9.32 13.55
C ASN A 136 -4.74 -9.26 12.62
N ARG A 137 -4.48 -9.28 11.31
CA ARG A 137 -5.49 -9.31 10.24
C ARG A 137 -5.33 -10.53 9.33
N SER A 138 -4.70 -11.61 9.79
CA SER A 138 -4.76 -12.88 9.03
C SER A 138 -6.15 -13.47 9.18
N TYR A 139 -6.56 -14.24 8.18
CA TYR A 139 -7.76 -15.05 8.29
C TYR A 139 -7.43 -16.39 8.93
N SER A 140 -8.34 -16.90 9.75
CA SER A 140 -8.38 -18.29 10.17
C SER A 140 -8.87 -19.19 9.03
N SER A 141 -8.60 -20.49 9.14
CA SER A 141 -9.08 -21.49 8.19
C SER A 141 -10.62 -21.50 8.08
N GLU A 142 -11.32 -21.30 9.20
CA GLU A 142 -12.78 -21.26 9.28
C GLU A 142 -13.34 -20.04 8.53
N GLN A 143 -12.71 -18.86 8.73
CA GLN A 143 -13.07 -17.65 7.99
C GLN A 143 -12.88 -17.86 6.49
N ILE A 144 -11.73 -18.39 6.07
CA ILE A 144 -11.43 -18.66 4.66
C ILE A 144 -12.49 -19.60 4.07
N LYS A 145 -12.82 -20.70 4.75
CA LYS A 145 -13.84 -21.64 4.29
C LYS A 145 -15.20 -20.95 4.11
N SER A 146 -15.65 -20.20 5.12
CA SER A 146 -16.94 -19.49 5.08
C SER A 146 -17.01 -18.47 3.93
N PHE A 147 -15.92 -17.75 3.64
CA PHE A 147 -15.89 -16.83 2.52
C PHE A 147 -15.96 -17.55 1.18
N ARG A 148 -15.22 -18.66 1.03
CA ARG A 148 -15.13 -19.43 -0.21
C ARG A 148 -16.46 -20.01 -0.65
N GLU A 149 -17.30 -20.44 0.29
CA GLU A 149 -18.64 -20.96 0.01
C GLU A 149 -19.54 -19.92 -0.68
N LYS A 150 -19.28 -18.62 -0.49
CA LYS A 150 -20.06 -17.51 -1.06
C LYS A 150 -19.47 -16.96 -2.37
N LEU A 151 -18.30 -17.43 -2.79
CA LEU A 151 -17.61 -16.93 -4.00
C LEU A 151 -18.00 -17.74 -5.23
N SER A 152 -18.10 -17.08 -6.38
CA SER A 152 -18.14 -17.77 -7.68
C SER A 152 -16.80 -18.43 -7.98
N ASP A 153 -16.77 -19.40 -8.90
CA ASP A 153 -15.54 -20.17 -9.15
C ASP A 153 -14.37 -19.30 -9.60
N ASN A 154 -14.59 -18.34 -10.51
CA ASN A 154 -13.54 -17.39 -10.88
C ASN A 154 -13.07 -16.53 -9.69
N ALA A 155 -13.97 -16.15 -8.77
CA ALA A 155 -13.59 -15.40 -7.58
C ALA A 155 -12.84 -16.28 -6.56
N LYS A 156 -13.16 -17.58 -6.46
CA LYS A 156 -12.39 -18.57 -5.68
C LYS A 156 -10.97 -18.71 -6.22
N ILE A 157 -10.78 -18.74 -7.54
CA ILE A 157 -9.44 -18.74 -8.16
C ILE A 157 -8.65 -17.49 -7.76
N GLY A 158 -9.30 -16.32 -7.72
CA GLY A 158 -8.66 -15.10 -7.21
C GLY A 158 -8.19 -15.24 -5.76
N ALA A 159 -8.99 -15.90 -4.91
CA ALA A 159 -8.63 -16.17 -3.52
C ALA A 159 -7.52 -17.22 -3.41
N ASP A 160 -7.53 -18.27 -4.26
CA ASP A 160 -6.46 -19.28 -4.37
C ASP A 160 -5.13 -18.60 -4.67
N LEU A 161 -5.08 -17.71 -5.67
CA LEU A 161 -3.88 -17.00 -6.05
C LEU A 161 -3.34 -16.10 -4.92
N GLN A 162 -4.22 -15.43 -4.17
CA GLN A 162 -3.80 -14.60 -3.05
C GLN A 162 -3.26 -15.39 -1.86
N GLN A 163 -3.83 -16.57 -1.59
CA GLN A 163 -3.35 -17.47 -0.54
C GLN A 163 -2.05 -18.17 -0.96
N ALA A 164 -1.99 -18.66 -2.20
CA ALA A 164 -0.84 -19.37 -2.73
C ALA A 164 0.42 -18.49 -2.78
N PHE A 165 0.32 -17.21 -3.16
CA PHE A 165 1.50 -16.37 -3.43
C PHE A 165 1.52 -15.04 -2.65
N GLY A 166 0.60 -14.87 -1.70
CA GLY A 166 0.44 -13.63 -0.96
C GLY A 166 0.10 -12.43 -1.84
N LEU A 167 -0.55 -12.59 -2.99
CA LEU A 167 -0.77 -11.50 -3.96
C LEU A 167 -1.66 -10.37 -3.43
N ARG A 168 -1.49 -9.17 -3.97
CA ARG A 168 -2.50 -8.10 -3.87
C ARG A 168 -3.70 -8.45 -4.74
N LEU A 169 -4.87 -7.92 -4.41
CA LEU A 169 -6.10 -8.14 -5.18
C LEU A 169 -5.96 -7.86 -6.68
N ARG A 170 -5.29 -6.76 -7.04
CA ARG A 170 -5.03 -6.40 -8.44
C ARG A 170 -4.03 -7.35 -9.12
N GLU A 171 -3.04 -7.84 -8.37
CA GLU A 171 -2.07 -8.81 -8.89
C GLU A 171 -2.80 -10.15 -9.17
N ALA A 172 -3.66 -10.60 -8.26
CA ALA A 172 -4.47 -11.82 -8.45
C ALA A 172 -5.40 -11.71 -9.66
N ALA A 173 -6.12 -10.59 -9.82
CA ALA A 173 -7.02 -10.37 -10.96
C ALA A 173 -6.30 -10.25 -12.32
N ASN A 174 -5.01 -9.92 -12.31
CA ASN A 174 -4.20 -9.72 -13.53
C ASN A 174 -3.15 -10.83 -13.72
N THR A 175 -3.21 -11.91 -12.95
CA THR A 175 -2.24 -13.01 -13.07
C THR A 175 -2.53 -13.81 -14.32
N LYS A 176 -1.57 -13.79 -15.25
CA LYS A 176 -1.49 -14.71 -16.38
C LYS A 176 -0.73 -15.98 -16.05
N VAL A 177 -0.96 -17.05 -16.79
CA VAL A 177 -0.25 -18.34 -16.66
C VAL A 177 1.27 -18.15 -16.69
N ALA A 178 1.79 -17.30 -17.57
CA ALA A 178 3.24 -17.03 -17.66
C ALA A 178 3.88 -16.49 -16.37
N HIS A 179 3.10 -15.90 -15.45
CA HIS A 179 3.63 -15.47 -14.15
C HIS A 179 3.90 -16.65 -13.22
N ILE A 180 3.29 -17.81 -13.44
CA ILE A 180 3.50 -19.00 -12.63
C ILE A 180 4.60 -19.82 -13.29
N ARG A 181 5.70 -20.01 -12.57
CA ARG A 181 6.92 -20.67 -13.06
C ARG A 181 7.33 -21.74 -12.09
N GLU A 182 7.70 -22.89 -12.61
CA GLU A 182 8.28 -23.96 -11.81
C GLU A 182 9.80 -23.82 -11.78
N LYS A 183 10.39 -23.96 -10.60
CA LYS A 183 11.85 -24.00 -10.39
C LYS A 183 12.15 -24.98 -9.27
N GLU A 184 13.06 -25.91 -9.52
CA GLU A 184 13.49 -26.91 -8.51
C GLU A 184 12.30 -27.66 -7.88
N GLY A 185 11.30 -28.02 -8.70
CA GLY A 185 10.09 -28.73 -8.27
C GLY A 185 9.13 -27.91 -7.40
N LYS A 186 9.25 -26.57 -7.40
CA LYS A 186 8.37 -25.67 -6.65
C LYS A 186 7.79 -24.61 -7.57
N LEU A 187 6.56 -24.19 -7.26
CA LEU A 187 5.90 -23.12 -8.00
C LEU A 187 6.26 -21.74 -7.45
N TYR A 188 6.44 -20.79 -8.35
CA TYR A 188 6.69 -19.39 -8.03
C TYR A 188 5.79 -18.49 -8.87
N TRP A 189 5.29 -17.42 -8.25
CA TRP A 189 4.75 -16.28 -8.97
C TRP A 189 5.86 -15.27 -9.24
N VAL A 190 6.17 -15.03 -10.51
CA VAL A 190 7.28 -14.21 -11.01
C VAL A 190 6.75 -13.04 -11.81
N ALA A 191 7.19 -11.84 -11.46
CA ALA A 191 6.99 -10.64 -12.26
C ALA A 191 8.32 -9.95 -12.52
N THR A 192 8.67 -9.74 -13.79
CA THR A 192 9.95 -9.15 -14.21
C THR A 192 9.85 -7.66 -14.49
N GLN A 193 10.99 -6.95 -14.46
CA GLN A 193 11.01 -5.52 -14.77
C GLN A 193 10.89 -5.24 -16.28
N ASP A 194 11.19 -6.24 -17.11
CA ASP A 194 11.06 -6.15 -18.56
C ASP A 194 9.60 -5.89 -18.95
N LYS A 195 9.38 -4.83 -19.74
CA LYS A 195 8.04 -4.39 -20.17
C LYS A 195 7.48 -5.22 -21.31
N THR A 196 8.34 -5.90 -22.07
CA THR A 196 7.92 -6.71 -23.23
C THR A 196 7.67 -8.17 -22.84
N ALA A 197 8.22 -8.63 -21.71
CA ALA A 197 7.98 -9.95 -21.17
C ALA A 197 6.48 -10.16 -20.84
N ILE A 198 5.96 -11.36 -21.17
CA ILE A 198 4.56 -11.73 -20.91
C ILE A 198 4.22 -11.66 -19.41
N HIS A 199 5.18 -11.97 -18.55
CA HIS A 199 5.08 -11.90 -17.09
C HIS A 199 5.68 -10.60 -16.53
N SER A 200 5.49 -9.49 -17.24
CA SER A 200 5.95 -8.18 -16.79
C SER A 200 5.26 -7.74 -15.50
N ALA A 201 6.03 -7.12 -14.61
CA ALA A 201 5.53 -6.38 -13.47
C ALA A 201 4.74 -5.12 -13.89
N HIS A 202 4.92 -4.64 -15.13
CA HIS A 202 4.32 -3.40 -15.60
C HIS A 202 2.78 -3.50 -15.67
N GLY A 203 2.08 -2.60 -14.96
CA GLY A 203 0.61 -2.63 -14.87
C GLY A 203 0.04 -3.73 -13.97
N VAL A 204 0.88 -4.65 -13.48
CA VAL A 204 0.49 -5.77 -12.61
C VAL A 204 0.84 -5.49 -11.15
N THR A 205 2.12 -5.26 -10.84
CA THR A 205 2.57 -5.02 -9.47
C THR A 205 2.53 -3.54 -9.11
N LYS A 206 2.52 -3.26 -7.80
CA LYS A 206 2.58 -1.88 -7.30
C LYS A 206 3.90 -1.22 -7.71
N ALA A 207 3.79 -0.12 -8.47
CA ALA A 207 4.93 0.63 -9.02
C ALA A 207 5.83 -0.20 -9.94
N SER A 208 5.28 -1.24 -10.59
CA SER A 208 5.99 -2.11 -11.53
C SER A 208 7.25 -2.74 -10.95
N ARG A 209 7.24 -3.00 -9.64
CA ARG A 209 8.36 -3.62 -8.94
C ARG A 209 8.41 -5.11 -9.28
N PRO A 210 9.55 -5.62 -9.74
CA PRO A 210 9.71 -7.06 -9.92
C PRO A 210 9.69 -7.75 -8.56
N ARG A 211 9.20 -8.98 -8.54
CA ARG A 211 9.31 -9.87 -7.39
C ARG A 211 9.07 -11.31 -7.80
N GLU A 212 9.52 -12.20 -6.95
CA GLU A 212 9.30 -13.63 -7.03
C GLU A 212 8.71 -14.09 -5.70
N SER A 213 7.62 -14.85 -5.73
CA SER A 213 6.90 -15.31 -4.54
C SER A 213 6.73 -16.80 -4.61
N LEU A 214 7.25 -17.52 -3.62
CA LEU A 214 7.11 -18.97 -3.53
C LEU A 214 5.64 -19.34 -3.31
N CYS A 215 5.15 -20.37 -3.99
CA CYS A 215 3.84 -20.95 -3.75
C CYS A 215 3.78 -21.55 -2.34
N HIS A 216 2.68 -21.32 -1.64
CA HIS A 216 2.37 -22.06 -0.44
C HIS A 216 2.14 -23.54 -0.84
N PRO A 217 2.89 -24.52 -0.29
CA PRO A 217 2.88 -25.88 -0.85
C PRO A 217 1.51 -26.57 -0.84
N GLU A 218 0.64 -26.25 0.12
CA GLU A 218 -0.74 -26.76 0.15
C GLU A 218 -1.58 -26.34 -1.07
N PHE A 219 -1.16 -25.31 -1.80
CA PHE A 219 -1.82 -24.83 -3.01
C PHE A 219 -1.17 -25.30 -4.30
N GLU A 220 0.00 -25.96 -4.28
CA GLU A 220 0.73 -26.29 -5.52
C GLU A 220 -0.10 -27.16 -6.48
N THR A 221 -0.68 -28.26 -5.99
CA THR A 221 -1.57 -29.13 -6.79
C THR A 221 -2.71 -28.32 -7.41
N ARG A 222 -3.38 -27.50 -6.59
CA ARG A 222 -4.49 -26.67 -7.05
C ARG A 222 -4.07 -25.67 -8.12
N ILE A 223 -2.90 -25.03 -7.96
CA ILE A 223 -2.40 -24.08 -8.94
C ILE A 223 -2.04 -24.79 -10.25
N HIS A 224 -1.45 -25.99 -10.20
CA HIS A 224 -1.19 -26.79 -11.41
C HIS A 224 -2.48 -27.09 -12.19
N GLU A 225 -3.54 -27.55 -11.52
CA GLU A 225 -4.85 -27.78 -12.15
C GLU A 225 -5.39 -26.51 -12.83
N LEU A 226 -5.23 -25.35 -12.17
CA LEU A 226 -5.76 -24.08 -12.67
C LEU A 226 -5.05 -23.55 -13.91
N ILE A 227 -3.82 -23.95 -14.16
CA ILE A 227 -3.04 -23.52 -15.32
C ILE A 227 -2.94 -24.59 -16.42
N GLN A 228 -3.33 -25.83 -16.12
CA GLN A 228 -3.29 -26.92 -17.07
C GLN A 228 -4.12 -26.61 -18.32
N GLY A 229 -3.53 -26.85 -19.50
CA GLY A 229 -4.19 -26.63 -20.79
C GLY A 229 -4.37 -25.17 -21.20
N LYS A 230 -3.94 -24.19 -20.39
CA LYS A 230 -4.02 -22.76 -20.72
C LYS A 230 -2.74 -22.26 -21.38
N SER A 231 -2.87 -21.34 -22.33
CA SER A 231 -1.72 -20.68 -22.95
C SER A 231 -1.03 -19.70 -21.97
N PRO A 232 0.26 -19.40 -22.15
CA PRO A 232 1.00 -18.50 -21.26
C PRO A 232 0.38 -17.09 -21.11
N ASN A 233 -0.34 -16.62 -22.13
CA ASN A 233 -0.91 -15.28 -22.16
C ASN A 233 -2.29 -15.18 -21.50
N GLU A 234 -2.94 -16.31 -21.24
CA GLU A 234 -4.26 -16.36 -20.62
C GLU A 234 -4.21 -15.99 -19.15
N TYR A 235 -5.27 -15.31 -18.69
CA TYR A 235 -5.49 -15.08 -17.28
C TYR A 235 -5.85 -16.38 -16.56
N VAL A 236 -5.26 -16.59 -15.39
CA VAL A 236 -5.55 -17.77 -14.56
C VAL A 236 -7.00 -17.69 -14.06
N SER A 237 -7.43 -16.51 -13.62
CA SER A 237 -8.82 -16.20 -13.27
C SER A 237 -9.43 -15.25 -14.30
N GLN A 238 -10.60 -15.62 -14.84
CA GLN A 238 -11.31 -14.82 -15.85
C GLN A 238 -12.23 -13.76 -15.20
N ILE A 239 -11.75 -13.10 -14.15
CA ILE A 239 -12.49 -12.05 -13.42
C ILE A 239 -11.73 -10.73 -13.40
N LYS A 240 -12.42 -9.64 -13.76
CA LYS A 240 -11.85 -8.30 -13.70
C LYS A 240 -11.69 -7.84 -12.26
N TYR A 241 -10.67 -7.00 -12.00
CA TYR A 241 -10.35 -6.46 -10.68
C TYR A 241 -11.56 -5.91 -9.89
N ASN A 242 -12.39 -5.07 -10.51
CA ASN A 242 -13.55 -4.48 -9.83
C ASN A 242 -14.62 -5.52 -9.48
N SER A 243 -14.80 -6.52 -10.34
CA SER A 243 -15.73 -7.63 -10.11
C SER A 243 -15.23 -8.53 -8.97
N LEU A 244 -13.92 -8.82 -8.93
CA LEU A 244 -13.30 -9.57 -7.84
C LEU A 244 -13.43 -8.84 -6.50
N LYS A 245 -13.12 -7.53 -6.50
CA LYS A 245 -13.31 -6.66 -5.33
C LYS A 245 -14.75 -6.69 -4.83
N SER A 246 -15.71 -6.59 -5.74
CA SER A 246 -17.13 -6.61 -5.42
C SER A 246 -17.58 -7.97 -4.87
N ALA A 247 -17.11 -9.07 -5.46
CA ALA A 247 -17.37 -10.43 -4.97
C ALA A 247 -16.87 -10.63 -3.54
N TYR A 248 -15.65 -10.17 -3.25
CA TYR A 248 -15.08 -10.25 -1.90
C TYR A 248 -15.85 -9.44 -0.87
N ASN A 249 -16.26 -8.23 -1.22
CA ASN A 249 -17.08 -7.41 -0.33
C ASN A 249 -18.41 -8.10 0.00
N ARG A 250 -19.05 -8.74 -0.99
CA ARG A 250 -20.30 -9.48 -0.77
C ARG A 250 -20.13 -10.77 0.03
N SER A 251 -18.98 -11.43 -0.05
CA SER A 251 -18.72 -12.66 0.70
C SER A 251 -18.34 -12.41 2.17
N GLY A 252 -18.17 -11.15 2.59
CA GLY A 252 -17.75 -10.79 3.95
C GLY A 252 -16.24 -10.74 4.17
N ILE A 253 -15.44 -10.71 3.09
CA ILE A 253 -13.98 -10.55 3.18
C ILE A 253 -13.68 -9.09 3.54
N GLU A 254 -13.41 -8.84 4.82
CA GLU A 254 -13.04 -7.53 5.36
C GLU A 254 -11.58 -7.17 5.03
N GLY A 255 -11.34 -6.90 3.74
CA GLY A 255 -10.05 -6.50 3.21
C GLY A 255 -9.26 -7.67 2.62
N SER A 256 -9.18 -7.70 1.29
CA SER A 256 -8.41 -8.71 0.54
C SER A 256 -6.92 -8.78 0.90
N HIS A 257 -6.38 -7.74 1.55
CA HIS A 257 -4.97 -7.69 1.97
C HIS A 257 -4.68 -8.61 3.16
N SER A 258 -5.72 -9.07 3.86
CA SER A 258 -5.66 -10.07 4.93
C SER A 258 -5.16 -11.44 4.45
N PHE A 259 -5.43 -11.83 3.20
CA PHE A 259 -4.79 -13.03 2.60
C PHE A 259 -3.27 -12.90 2.54
N ARG A 260 -2.76 -11.71 2.23
CA ARG A 260 -1.31 -11.45 2.22
C ARG A 260 -0.70 -11.51 3.62
N HIS A 261 -1.44 -11.11 4.66
CA HIS A 261 -1.03 -11.29 6.05
C HIS A 261 -0.98 -12.76 6.45
N THR A 262 -1.99 -13.52 6.03
CA THR A 262 -2.09 -14.97 6.27
C THR A 262 -0.89 -15.69 5.66
N TYR A 263 -0.67 -15.51 4.35
CA TYR A 263 0.50 -16.05 3.66
C TYR A 263 1.83 -15.68 4.33
N ALA A 264 2.00 -14.41 4.76
CA ALA A 264 3.24 -13.98 5.40
C ALA A 264 3.53 -14.74 6.70
N ARG A 265 2.51 -14.98 7.52
CA ARG A 265 2.63 -15.68 8.80
C ARG A 265 2.83 -17.17 8.63
N GLU A 266 2.10 -17.79 7.71
CA GLU A 266 2.22 -19.22 7.42
C GLU A 266 3.61 -19.55 6.87
N MET A 267 4.07 -18.76 5.89
CA MET A 267 5.40 -18.94 5.32
C MET A 267 6.53 -18.66 6.33
N LEU A 268 6.36 -17.65 7.19
CA LEU A 268 7.30 -17.39 8.29
C LEU A 268 7.35 -18.58 9.26
N THR A 269 6.20 -19.06 9.70
CA THR A 269 6.08 -20.20 10.61
C THR A 269 6.76 -21.44 10.03
N LYS A 270 6.47 -21.74 8.76
CA LYS A 270 7.06 -22.86 8.04
C LYS A 270 8.58 -22.75 7.94
N ASP A 271 9.11 -21.59 7.52
CA ASP A 271 10.55 -21.40 7.38
C ASP A 271 11.29 -21.47 8.73
N LEU A 272 10.67 -21.00 9.81
CA LEU A 272 11.23 -21.15 11.16
C LEU A 272 11.22 -22.61 11.63
N ARG A 273 10.16 -23.38 11.32
CA ARG A 273 10.08 -24.83 11.59
C ARG A 273 11.16 -25.62 10.86
N ILE A 274 11.33 -25.38 9.56
CA ILE A 274 12.35 -26.05 8.74
C ILE A 274 13.75 -25.82 9.31
N ARG A 275 13.99 -24.65 9.91
CA ARG A 275 15.27 -24.30 10.54
C ARG A 275 15.41 -24.78 11.99
N GLY A 276 14.40 -25.47 12.55
CA GLY A 276 14.40 -25.92 13.94
C GLY A 276 14.37 -24.79 14.97
N ILE A 277 13.92 -23.59 14.61
CA ILE A 277 13.94 -22.39 15.45
C ILE A 277 12.57 -21.71 15.57
N GLU A 278 11.47 -22.46 15.46
CA GLU A 278 10.12 -21.87 15.55
C GLU A 278 9.92 -21.08 16.85
N GLN A 279 10.06 -21.72 18.00
CA GLN A 279 9.78 -21.08 19.29
C GLN A 279 10.78 -19.95 19.58
N SER A 280 12.08 -20.22 19.46
CA SER A 280 13.13 -19.22 19.71
C SER A 280 13.08 -18.07 18.71
N GLY A 281 12.71 -18.35 17.46
CA GLY A 281 12.55 -17.36 16.40
C GLY A 281 11.36 -16.43 16.64
N ARG A 282 10.20 -16.98 17.03
CA ARG A 282 9.03 -16.17 17.42
C ARG A 282 9.32 -15.27 18.61
N ASN A 283 9.98 -15.81 19.65
CA ASN A 283 10.42 -15.03 20.81
C ASN A 283 11.37 -13.89 20.41
N MET A 284 12.30 -14.14 19.47
CA MET A 284 13.20 -13.12 18.94
C MET A 284 12.43 -12.03 18.19
N ILE A 285 11.45 -12.39 17.35
CA ILE A 285 10.60 -11.42 16.63
C ILE A 285 9.83 -10.55 17.61
N GLN A 286 9.21 -11.15 18.63
CA GLN A 286 8.47 -10.42 19.66
C GLN A 286 9.37 -9.38 20.35
N ARG A 287 10.58 -9.77 20.78
CA ARG A 287 11.57 -8.84 21.36
C ARG A 287 11.98 -7.72 20.40
N MET A 288 12.20 -8.05 19.12
CA MET A 288 12.53 -7.05 18.08
C MET A 288 11.42 -6.01 17.92
N LEU A 289 10.15 -6.44 17.98
CA LEU A 289 8.98 -5.56 17.89
C LEU A 289 8.81 -4.71 19.16
N GLU A 290 8.98 -5.28 20.35
CA GLU A 290 8.95 -4.54 21.61
C GLU A 290 10.03 -3.46 21.69
N ASN A 291 11.25 -3.78 21.24
CA ASN A 291 12.35 -2.82 21.12
C ASN A 291 11.94 -1.65 20.21
N ARG A 292 11.33 -1.95 19.06
CA ARG A 292 10.83 -0.93 18.15
C ARG A 292 9.75 -0.05 18.79
N GLU A 293 8.79 -0.64 19.50
CA GLU A 293 7.73 0.10 20.17
C GLU A 293 8.29 1.08 21.21
N LYS A 294 9.39 0.71 21.88
CA LYS A 294 10.12 1.55 22.83
C LYS A 294 11.09 2.57 22.17
N GLY A 295 11.15 2.61 20.85
CA GLY A 295 12.05 3.50 20.10
C GLY A 295 13.51 3.05 20.06
N TYR A 296 13.79 1.81 20.43
CA TYR A 296 15.14 1.25 20.43
C TYR A 296 15.48 0.52 19.13
N ARG A 297 16.78 0.25 18.93
CA ARG A 297 17.23 -0.63 17.86
C ARG A 297 16.66 -2.03 18.06
N ARG A 298 16.28 -2.71 16.97
CA ARG A 298 15.66 -4.04 17.01
C ARG A 298 16.55 -5.12 17.65
N ASP A 299 17.87 -4.98 17.56
CA ASP A 299 18.88 -5.87 18.14
C ASP A 299 19.29 -5.52 19.57
N ARG A 300 18.60 -4.54 20.20
CA ARG A 300 18.88 -4.17 21.58
C ARG A 300 18.72 -5.40 22.49
N LEU A 301 19.74 -5.62 23.33
CA LEU A 301 19.85 -6.74 24.28
C LEU A 301 19.99 -8.14 23.63
N VAL A 302 20.30 -8.24 22.34
CA VAL A 302 20.68 -9.52 21.73
C VAL A 302 22.10 -9.86 22.16
N ARG A 303 22.26 -10.96 22.91
CA ARG A 303 23.56 -11.41 23.42
C ARG A 303 24.37 -12.16 22.36
N ARG A 304 25.65 -12.46 22.64
CA ARG A 304 26.57 -13.09 21.67
C ARG A 304 26.07 -14.47 21.23
N GLU A 305 25.58 -15.25 22.18
CA GLU A 305 24.99 -16.57 22.03
C GLU A 305 23.68 -16.57 21.21
N GLU A 306 22.95 -15.45 21.21
CA GLU A 306 21.68 -15.30 20.49
C GLU A 306 21.88 -14.79 19.05
N ARG A 307 23.09 -14.34 18.69
CA ARG A 307 23.39 -13.78 17.36
C ARG A 307 23.05 -14.73 16.20
N PRO A 308 23.35 -16.05 16.27
CA PRO A 308 22.98 -16.97 15.20
C PRO A 308 21.45 -17.02 14.98
N ILE A 309 20.67 -17.08 16.06
CA ILE A 309 19.20 -17.08 16.00
C ILE A 309 18.69 -15.76 15.42
N TYR A 310 19.20 -14.62 15.92
CA TYR A 310 18.82 -13.31 15.41
C TYR A 310 19.11 -13.16 13.91
N GLN A 311 20.26 -13.63 13.43
CA GLN A 311 20.61 -13.61 12.01
C GLN A 311 19.68 -14.50 11.19
N ALA A 312 19.42 -15.73 11.64
CA ALA A 312 18.51 -16.65 10.97
C ALA A 312 17.08 -16.08 10.88
N VAL A 313 16.58 -15.49 11.96
CA VAL A 313 15.26 -14.83 12.00
C VAL A 313 15.20 -13.67 11.01
N ASN A 314 16.23 -12.81 10.95
CA ASN A 314 16.26 -11.71 9.99
C ASN A 314 16.29 -12.20 8.54
N GLN A 315 17.02 -13.28 8.26
CA GLN A 315 17.03 -13.89 6.91
C GLN A 315 15.64 -14.38 6.51
N VAL A 316 14.90 -15.03 7.42
CA VAL A 316 13.54 -15.49 7.15
C VAL A 316 12.60 -14.30 6.93
N ILE A 317 12.62 -13.29 7.81
CA ILE A 317 11.82 -12.07 7.65
C ILE A 317 12.09 -11.40 6.29
N ASP A 318 13.36 -11.24 5.94
CA ASP A 318 13.76 -10.60 4.68
C ASP A 318 13.36 -11.45 3.46
N LYS A 319 13.40 -12.78 3.56
CA LYS A 319 12.92 -13.69 2.54
C LYS A 319 11.40 -13.54 2.32
N ILE A 320 10.61 -13.54 3.39
CA ILE A 320 9.15 -13.33 3.28
C ILE A 320 8.84 -11.91 2.77
N HIS A 321 9.57 -10.89 3.21
CA HIS A 321 9.45 -9.54 2.66
C HIS A 321 9.77 -9.48 1.17
N ALA A 322 10.79 -10.20 0.71
CA ALA A 322 11.13 -10.29 -0.71
C ALA A 322 10.00 -10.96 -1.51
N TYR A 323 9.42 -12.05 -1.01
CA TYR A 323 8.20 -12.63 -1.58
C TYR A 323 7.11 -11.58 -1.69
N LEU A 324 6.93 -10.75 -0.68
CA LEU A 324 5.97 -9.66 -0.70
C LEU A 324 6.46 -8.38 -1.46
N GLY A 325 7.55 -8.42 -2.24
CA GLY A 325 8.04 -7.29 -3.01
C GLY A 325 8.45 -6.07 -2.15
N HIS A 326 8.88 -6.33 -0.92
CA HIS A 326 9.44 -5.34 0.01
C HIS A 326 10.96 -5.49 0.10
N GLY A 327 11.64 -4.45 0.59
CA GLY A 327 13.08 -4.47 0.82
C GLY A 327 13.46 -5.14 2.15
N LYS A 328 14.75 -5.41 2.31
CA LYS A 328 15.36 -5.98 3.52
C LYS A 328 15.32 -5.00 4.71
N GLY A 329 15.39 -5.54 5.93
CA GLY A 329 15.53 -4.76 7.17
C GLY A 329 14.29 -3.98 7.60
N ARG A 330 13.12 -4.27 7.01
CA ARG A 330 11.88 -3.52 7.24
C ARG A 330 11.13 -3.96 8.50
N ILE A 331 11.67 -3.61 9.67
CA ILE A 331 11.05 -3.92 10.96
C ILE A 331 9.63 -3.32 11.11
N ASP A 332 9.38 -2.17 10.46
CA ASP A 332 8.06 -1.56 10.39
C ASP A 332 7.04 -2.43 9.63
N LEU A 333 7.49 -3.19 8.64
CA LEU A 333 6.63 -4.15 7.92
C LEU A 333 6.49 -5.48 8.65
N CYS A 334 7.53 -5.89 9.39
CA CYS A 334 7.44 -7.02 10.30
C CYS A 334 6.31 -6.79 11.33
N GLU A 335 6.24 -5.59 11.92
CA GLU A 335 5.14 -5.19 12.83
C GLU A 335 3.76 -5.29 12.16
N VAL A 336 3.68 -5.03 10.85
CA VAL A 336 2.42 -5.05 10.11
C VAL A 336 1.98 -6.48 9.76
N TYR A 337 2.89 -7.32 9.27
CA TYR A 337 2.56 -8.64 8.72
C TYR A 337 2.75 -9.80 9.71
N MET A 338 3.62 -9.63 10.69
CA MET A 338 4.17 -10.71 11.51
C MET A 338 4.09 -10.37 13.01
N LYS A 339 3.27 -9.40 13.41
CA LYS A 339 2.99 -9.18 14.83
C LYS A 339 1.98 -10.21 15.33
N GLY A 340 2.23 -10.73 16.54
CA GLY A 340 1.38 -11.71 17.21
C GLY A 340 1.32 -13.07 16.53
N ILE A 341 2.45 -13.53 15.96
CA ILE A 341 2.58 -14.90 15.42
C ILE A 341 2.91 -15.87 16.53
#